data_AF-A0A8J6F160-F1
#
_entry.id   AF-A0A8J6F160-F1
#
_cell.length_a   1.000
_cell.length_b   1.000
_cell.length_c   1.000
_cell.angle_alpha   90.00
_cell.angle_beta   90.00
_cell.angle_gamma   90.00
#
_symmetry.space_group_name_H-M   'P 1'
#
loop_
_entity.id
_entity.type
_entity.pdbx_description
1 polymer ?
#
loop_
_entity_poly.entity_id
_entity_poly.type
_entity_poly.pdbx_seq_one_letter_code
_entity_poly.pdbx_strand_id
1 'polypeptide(L)'
;MEENTKPLTSLAWTSGQSTCPKGHFIIAATTEGASANFLKGFNQKSALYLCYSSTPETTIEQVITEVLLLSEKSALPVGFAFIGEYVDARVTVPKKKRLCIKLSPVNSADSAVSEVKLTVKSKQLGAPYTRIGDMSGLALWCRKVPVTVQRPTPKPRNITSGIRGLSFDNGSPSQTNNNVPIPVADPKPHVRSPQSEHP
;
A
#
# COMPACT_ATOMS: atom_id res chain seq x y z
N MET A 1 -17.51 -11.76 -15.67
CA MET A 1 -16.04 -11.79 -15.77
C MET A 1 -15.55 -11.22 -14.46
N GLU A 2 -15.03 -12.06 -13.56
CA GLU A 2 -14.58 -11.61 -12.24
C GLU A 2 -13.49 -10.56 -12.43
N GLU A 3 -13.75 -9.36 -11.94
CA GLU A 3 -12.75 -8.31 -11.90
C GLU A 3 -11.74 -8.71 -10.82
N ASN A 4 -10.52 -9.06 -11.21
CA ASN A 4 -9.47 -9.39 -10.24
C ASN A 4 -9.07 -8.11 -9.48
N THR A 5 -9.71 -7.90 -8.34
CA THR A 5 -9.46 -6.78 -7.42
C THR A 5 -8.42 -7.11 -6.37
N LYS A 6 -7.94 -8.36 -6.31
CA LYS A 6 -6.94 -8.75 -5.32
C LYS A 6 -5.59 -8.12 -5.65
N PRO A 7 -4.97 -7.36 -4.72
CA PRO A 7 -3.63 -6.83 -4.92
C PRO A 7 -2.61 -7.91 -5.27
N LEU A 8 -1.72 -7.61 -6.21
CA LEU A 8 -0.56 -8.42 -6.49
C LEU A 8 0.44 -8.27 -5.36
N THR A 9 1.00 -9.38 -4.92
CA THR A 9 2.01 -9.48 -3.87
C THR A 9 3.39 -9.78 -4.44
N SER A 10 3.45 -10.36 -5.65
CA SER A 10 4.69 -10.72 -6.32
C SER A 10 4.58 -10.61 -7.84
N LEU A 11 5.71 -10.27 -8.48
CA LEU A 11 5.92 -10.27 -9.93
C LEU A 11 7.36 -10.76 -10.17
N ALA A 12 7.54 -11.69 -11.10
CA ALA A 12 8.84 -12.31 -11.36
C ALA A 12 8.97 -12.78 -12.82
N TRP A 13 10.22 -12.95 -13.26
CA TRP A 13 10.57 -13.60 -14.51
C TRP A 13 10.53 -15.12 -14.35
N THR A 14 10.03 -15.81 -15.38
CA THR A 14 10.08 -17.27 -15.46
C THR A 14 10.33 -17.77 -16.87
N SER A 15 11.04 -18.89 -17.02
CA SER A 15 11.21 -19.53 -18.34
C SER A 15 10.06 -20.44 -18.75
N GLY A 16 9.16 -20.80 -17.81
CA GLY A 16 8.01 -21.64 -18.08
C GLY A 16 7.43 -22.27 -16.81
N GLN A 17 6.48 -23.19 -16.99
CA GLN A 17 5.75 -23.79 -15.86
C GLN A 17 6.64 -24.51 -14.84
N SER A 18 7.74 -25.11 -15.28
CA SER A 18 8.68 -25.84 -14.42
C SER A 18 9.54 -24.93 -13.54
N THR A 19 9.79 -23.69 -13.97
CA THR A 19 10.62 -22.72 -13.23
C THR A 19 9.78 -21.67 -12.51
N CYS A 20 8.49 -21.56 -12.83
CA CYS A 20 7.58 -20.65 -12.17
C CYS A 20 7.46 -20.98 -10.67
N PRO A 21 7.62 -19.98 -9.77
CA PRO A 21 7.46 -20.19 -8.34
C PRO A 21 6.07 -20.75 -8.02
N LYS A 22 5.98 -21.49 -6.90
CA LYS A 22 4.69 -22.02 -6.42
C LYS A 22 3.72 -20.87 -6.16
N GLY A 23 2.43 -21.10 -6.43
CA GLY A 23 1.38 -20.10 -6.22
C GLY A 23 1.43 -18.89 -7.16
N HIS A 24 2.26 -18.92 -8.21
CA HIS A 24 2.31 -17.90 -9.25
C HIS A 24 1.59 -18.35 -10.52
N PHE A 25 1.03 -17.38 -11.24
CA PHE A 25 0.38 -17.56 -12.53
C PHE A 25 1.21 -16.91 -13.62
N ILE A 26 1.47 -17.65 -14.70
CA ILE A 26 2.25 -17.17 -15.85
C ILE A 26 1.36 -16.37 -16.79
N ILE A 27 1.83 -15.20 -17.20
CA ILE A 27 1.25 -14.43 -18.31
C ILE A 27 1.83 -15.01 -19.61
N ALA A 28 1.20 -16.08 -20.10
CA ALA A 28 1.69 -16.81 -21.28
C ALA A 28 1.27 -16.19 -22.62
N ALA A 29 0.19 -15.39 -22.61
CA ALA A 29 -0.35 -14.75 -23.80
C ALA A 29 -0.68 -13.26 -23.55
N THR A 30 -0.64 -12.49 -24.63
CA THR A 30 -1.15 -11.12 -24.65
C THR A 30 -2.68 -11.13 -24.65
N THR A 31 -3.31 -9.97 -24.43
CA THR A 31 -4.78 -9.84 -24.46
C THR A 31 -5.43 -10.25 -25.78
N GLU A 32 -4.64 -10.26 -26.86
CA GLU A 32 -5.02 -10.62 -28.22
C GLU A 32 -4.74 -12.10 -28.53
N GLY A 33 -4.22 -12.86 -27.57
CA GLY A 33 -3.88 -14.28 -27.74
C GLY A 33 -2.51 -14.55 -28.38
N ALA A 34 -1.70 -13.52 -28.64
CA ALA A 34 -0.32 -13.71 -29.10
C ALA A 34 0.58 -14.20 -27.96
N SER A 35 1.72 -14.82 -28.28
CA SER A 35 2.66 -15.25 -27.24
C SER A 35 3.24 -14.05 -26.47
N ALA A 36 3.22 -14.14 -25.14
CA ALA A 36 3.82 -13.14 -24.25
C ALA A 36 5.30 -13.39 -23.95
N ASN A 37 6.02 -14.01 -24.90
CA ASN A 37 7.43 -14.34 -24.72
C ASN A 37 8.33 -13.12 -24.97
N PHE A 38 9.18 -12.79 -24.01
CA PHE A 38 10.10 -11.66 -24.07
C PHE A 38 11.41 -11.96 -24.79
N LEU A 39 11.68 -13.22 -25.15
CA LEU A 39 12.81 -13.58 -26.01
C LEU A 39 12.38 -13.57 -27.47
N LYS A 40 13.24 -13.07 -28.36
CA LYS A 40 13.07 -13.14 -29.82
C LYS A 40 14.16 -14.01 -30.44
N GLY A 41 13.81 -14.82 -31.44
CA GLY A 41 14.74 -15.70 -32.14
C GLY A 41 14.05 -16.67 -33.11
N PHE A 42 14.75 -17.06 -34.18
CA PHE A 42 14.36 -18.16 -35.07
C PHE A 42 14.62 -19.50 -34.34
N ASN A 43 13.67 -20.43 -34.36
CA ASN A 43 13.72 -21.74 -33.67
C ASN A 43 13.80 -21.66 -32.13
N GLN A 44 12.82 -21.01 -31.51
CA GLN A 44 12.76 -20.78 -30.06
C GLN A 44 12.65 -22.08 -29.24
N LYS A 45 13.80 -22.52 -28.69
CA LYS A 45 13.89 -23.57 -27.66
C LYS A 45 13.81 -23.02 -26.22
N SER A 46 13.81 -21.70 -26.08
CA SER A 46 13.83 -20.97 -24.81
C SER A 46 12.69 -19.96 -24.78
N ALA A 47 12.11 -19.75 -23.61
CA ALA A 47 11.07 -18.76 -23.41
C ALA A 47 11.33 -17.95 -22.14
N LEU A 48 10.76 -16.74 -22.09
CA LEU A 48 10.79 -15.88 -20.92
C LEU A 48 9.44 -15.18 -20.80
N TYR A 49 8.79 -15.35 -19.66
CA TYR A 49 7.48 -14.80 -19.36
C TYR A 49 7.52 -14.04 -18.03
N LEU A 50 6.51 -13.20 -17.81
CA LEU A 50 6.20 -12.72 -16.47
C LEU A 50 5.27 -13.70 -15.78
N CYS A 51 5.46 -13.87 -14.47
CA CYS A 51 4.53 -14.54 -13.59
C CYS A 51 4.24 -13.68 -12.37
N TYR A 52 3.06 -13.81 -11.79
CA TYR A 52 2.61 -13.01 -10.66
C TYR A 52 1.90 -13.86 -9.61
N SER A 53 1.83 -13.35 -8.39
CA SER A 53 0.95 -13.90 -7.35
C SER A 53 0.18 -12.77 -6.67
N SER A 54 -0.98 -13.11 -6.12
CA SER A 54 -1.75 -12.27 -5.19
C SER A 54 -1.80 -12.90 -3.80
N THR A 55 -1.01 -13.94 -3.54
CA THR A 55 -0.95 -14.61 -2.24
C THR A 55 0.27 -14.08 -1.49
N PRO A 56 0.12 -13.64 -0.23
CA PRO A 56 1.25 -13.20 0.58
C PRO A 56 2.22 -14.38 0.82
N GLU A 57 3.52 -14.14 0.63
CA GLU A 57 4.58 -15.12 0.88
C GLU A 57 5.10 -15.05 2.33
N THR A 58 4.87 -13.94 3.01
CA THR A 58 5.42 -13.68 4.36
C THR A 58 4.30 -13.32 5.35
N THR A 59 4.62 -13.36 6.64
CA THR A 59 3.74 -12.90 7.72
C THR A 59 3.43 -11.41 7.63
N ILE A 60 4.29 -10.63 6.97
CA ILE A 60 4.05 -9.23 6.66
C ILE A 60 3.36 -9.19 5.29
N GLU A 61 2.07 -8.86 5.29
CA GLU A 61 1.33 -8.71 4.04
C GLU A 61 1.83 -7.48 3.28
N GLN A 62 2.56 -7.72 2.20
CA GLN A 62 3.06 -6.70 1.29
C GLN A 62 2.35 -6.78 -0.06
N VAL A 63 2.13 -5.62 -0.66
CA VAL A 63 1.49 -5.47 -1.97
C VAL A 63 2.36 -4.63 -2.89
N ILE A 64 2.27 -4.91 -4.19
CA ILE A 64 2.91 -4.13 -5.24
C ILE A 64 2.14 -2.83 -5.40
N THR A 65 2.77 -1.71 -5.09
CA THR A 65 2.17 -0.37 -5.26
C THR A 65 2.56 0.28 -6.58
N GLU A 66 3.74 -0.04 -7.10
CA GLU A 66 4.27 0.49 -8.35
C GLU A 66 5.00 -0.59 -9.15
N VAL A 67 4.93 -0.49 -10.48
CA VAL A 67 5.73 -1.25 -11.44
C VAL A 67 6.39 -0.25 -12.39
N LEU A 68 7.70 -0.38 -12.59
CA LEU A 68 8.47 0.51 -13.45
C LEU A 68 9.33 -0.28 -14.43
N LEU A 69 9.48 0.27 -15.63
CA LEU A 69 10.38 -0.24 -16.65
C LEU A 69 11.54 0.74 -16.85
N LEU A 70 12.69 0.42 -16.26
CA LEU A 70 13.89 1.24 -16.33
C LEU A 70 14.71 0.94 -17.58
N SER A 71 15.48 1.92 -18.05
CA SER A 71 16.54 1.65 -19.02
C SER A 71 17.77 1.02 -18.34
N GLU A 72 18.65 0.41 -19.13
CA GLU A 72 19.90 -0.20 -18.65
C GLU A 72 20.77 0.77 -17.82
N LYS A 73 20.84 2.03 -18.22
CA LYS A 73 21.67 3.05 -17.56
C LYS A 73 20.97 3.78 -16.40
N SER A 74 19.66 3.61 -16.25
CA SER A 74 18.91 4.29 -15.19
C SER A 74 19.27 3.74 -13.81
N ALA A 75 19.44 4.61 -12.81
CA ALA A 75 19.57 4.17 -11.42
C ALA A 75 18.24 3.55 -10.94
N LEU A 76 18.33 2.61 -9.99
CA LEU A 76 17.16 2.04 -9.32
C LEU A 76 16.62 3.10 -8.33
N PRO A 77 15.35 3.56 -8.45
CA PRO A 77 14.79 4.53 -7.52
C PRO A 77 14.67 3.97 -6.10
N VAL A 78 14.72 4.85 -5.10
CA VAL A 78 14.57 4.47 -3.68
C VAL A 78 13.24 3.76 -3.44
N GLY A 79 13.28 2.65 -2.70
CA GLY A 79 12.12 1.83 -2.38
C GLY A 79 11.70 0.86 -3.48
N PHE A 80 12.38 0.84 -4.63
CA PHE A 80 12.17 -0.17 -5.67
C PHE A 80 13.18 -1.31 -5.55
N ALA A 81 12.77 -2.49 -6.00
CA ALA A 81 13.62 -3.66 -6.19
C ALA A 81 13.39 -4.24 -7.59
N PHE A 82 14.42 -4.85 -8.17
CA PHE A 82 14.23 -5.65 -9.39
C PHE A 82 13.40 -6.89 -9.07
N ILE A 83 12.60 -7.33 -10.04
CA ILE A 83 11.81 -8.55 -9.89
C ILE A 83 12.70 -9.79 -9.90
N GLY A 84 12.26 -10.86 -9.21
CA GLY A 84 13.01 -12.11 -9.14
C GLY A 84 13.15 -12.80 -10.50
N GLU A 85 14.23 -13.57 -10.66
CA GLU A 85 14.52 -14.33 -11.88
C GLU A 85 14.50 -15.84 -11.59
N TYR A 86 13.46 -16.53 -12.07
CA TYR A 86 13.31 -17.98 -11.93
C TYR A 86 13.34 -18.62 -13.31
N VAL A 87 14.54 -18.68 -13.90
CA VAL A 87 14.73 -19.09 -15.29
C VAL A 87 15.72 -20.25 -15.38
N ASP A 88 15.59 -21.06 -16.43
CA ASP A 88 16.60 -22.08 -16.73
C ASP A 88 17.98 -21.44 -16.96
N ALA A 89 19.06 -22.16 -16.67
CA ALA A 89 20.44 -21.66 -16.81
C ALA A 89 20.79 -21.13 -18.21
N ARG A 90 20.11 -21.62 -19.25
CA ARG A 90 20.29 -21.20 -20.66
C ARG A 90 19.49 -19.95 -21.05
N VAL A 91 18.65 -19.44 -20.16
CA VAL A 91 17.77 -18.29 -20.40
C VAL A 91 18.37 -17.08 -19.69
N THR A 92 18.45 -15.95 -20.40
CA THR A 92 18.94 -14.69 -19.85
C THR A 92 17.88 -13.61 -20.00
N VAL A 93 17.57 -12.92 -18.90
CA VAL A 93 16.66 -11.78 -18.92
C VAL A 93 17.30 -10.60 -19.65
N PRO A 94 16.62 -9.97 -20.63
CA PRO A 94 17.15 -8.79 -21.32
C PRO A 94 17.51 -7.65 -20.36
N LYS A 95 18.75 -7.15 -20.42
CA LYS A 95 19.23 -6.09 -19.52
C LYS A 95 19.02 -4.67 -20.04
N LYS A 96 18.70 -4.50 -21.34
CA LYS A 96 18.43 -3.20 -21.98
C LYS A 96 17.29 -2.43 -21.31
N LYS A 97 16.31 -3.17 -20.83
CA LYS A 97 15.14 -2.67 -20.09
C LYS A 97 14.97 -3.57 -18.87
N ARG A 98 14.86 -3.00 -17.68
CA ARG A 98 14.81 -3.74 -16.42
C ARG A 98 13.51 -3.42 -15.69
N LEU A 99 12.77 -4.46 -15.34
CA LEU A 99 11.52 -4.31 -14.60
C LEU A 99 11.80 -4.27 -13.10
N CYS A 100 11.20 -3.31 -12.41
CA CYS A 100 11.27 -3.19 -10.97
C CYS A 100 9.90 -2.90 -10.37
N ILE A 101 9.75 -3.22 -9.09
CA ILE A 101 8.52 -3.04 -8.32
C ILE A 101 8.81 -2.33 -7.01
N LYS A 102 7.80 -1.66 -6.47
CA LYS A 102 7.79 -1.16 -5.10
C LYS A 102 6.79 -1.97 -4.29
N LEU A 103 7.29 -2.66 -3.27
CA LEU A 103 6.47 -3.34 -2.28
C LEU A 103 6.22 -2.40 -1.09
N SER A 104 4.98 -2.35 -0.64
CA SER A 104 4.60 -1.63 0.58
C SER A 104 3.77 -2.56 1.47
N PRO A 105 3.89 -2.45 2.81
CA PRO A 105 2.95 -3.09 3.72
C PRO A 105 1.51 -2.71 3.37
N VAL A 106 0.59 -3.67 3.35
CA VAL A 106 -0.81 -3.47 2.94
C VAL A 106 -1.49 -2.37 3.76
N ASN A 107 -1.12 -2.24 5.04
CA ASN A 107 -1.66 -1.25 5.96
C ASN A 107 -1.22 0.21 5.69
N SER A 108 -0.25 0.40 4.79
CA SER A 108 0.35 1.69 4.44
C SER A 108 0.09 2.09 2.99
N ALA A 109 -0.54 1.22 2.20
CA ALA A 109 -0.80 1.43 0.79
C ALA A 109 -2.20 2.04 0.59
N ASP A 110 -2.28 3.14 -0.16
CA ASP A 110 -3.57 3.70 -0.60
C ASP A 110 -4.15 2.93 -1.79
N SER A 111 -3.25 2.44 -2.67
CA SER A 111 -3.60 1.64 -3.84
C SER A 111 -2.52 0.60 -4.12
N ALA A 112 -2.92 -0.46 -4.81
CA ALA A 112 -2.03 -1.53 -5.23
C ALA A 112 -2.33 -1.95 -6.66
N VAL A 113 -1.31 -2.47 -7.35
CA VAL A 113 -1.47 -3.12 -8.64
C VAL A 113 -2.26 -4.40 -8.43
N SER A 114 -3.39 -4.56 -9.11
CA SER A 114 -4.19 -5.80 -9.08
C SER A 114 -3.99 -6.65 -10.32
N GLU A 115 -3.46 -6.08 -11.39
CA GLU A 115 -3.30 -6.80 -12.65
C GLU A 115 -2.18 -6.22 -13.50
N VAL A 116 -1.43 -7.12 -14.14
CA VAL A 116 -0.46 -6.81 -15.19
C VAL A 116 -0.95 -7.47 -16.48
N LYS A 117 -1.08 -6.67 -17.55
CA LYS A 117 -1.45 -7.15 -18.89
C LYS A 117 -0.35 -6.87 -19.90
N LEU A 118 -0.29 -7.73 -20.90
CA LEU A 118 0.58 -7.58 -22.05
C LEU A 118 -0.26 -7.45 -23.30
N THR A 119 0.11 -6.52 -24.17
CA THR A 119 -0.47 -6.36 -25.49
C THR A 119 0.62 -6.38 -26.54
N VAL A 120 0.24 -6.55 -27.81
CA VAL A 120 1.16 -6.19 -28.89
C VAL A 120 1.37 -4.67 -28.89
N LYS A 121 2.55 -4.19 -29.29
CA LYS A 121 2.92 -2.77 -29.18
C LYS A 121 1.93 -1.79 -29.83
N SER A 122 1.25 -2.22 -30.89
CA SER A 122 0.25 -1.41 -31.62
C SER A 122 -1.11 -1.31 -30.90
N LYS A 123 -1.41 -2.22 -29.97
CA LYS A 123 -2.67 -2.22 -29.23
C LYS A 123 -2.56 -1.34 -27.99
N GLN A 124 -3.54 -0.47 -27.85
CA GLN A 124 -3.76 0.39 -26.69
C GLN A 124 -4.84 -0.23 -25.79
N LEU A 125 -4.62 -0.22 -24.48
CA LEU A 125 -5.68 -0.43 -23.49
C LEU A 125 -6.24 0.91 -23.02
N GLY A 126 -7.55 0.96 -22.80
CA GLY A 126 -8.22 2.10 -22.17
C GLY A 126 -8.14 2.01 -20.65
N ALA A 127 -8.75 2.99 -19.97
CA ALA A 127 -8.99 2.92 -18.53
C ALA A 127 -9.68 1.58 -18.18
N PRO A 128 -9.33 0.94 -17.06
CA PRO A 128 -8.48 1.44 -15.97
C PRO A 128 -6.99 1.09 -16.08
N TYR A 129 -6.48 0.72 -17.26
CA TYR A 129 -5.08 0.33 -17.43
C TYR A 129 -4.18 1.52 -17.79
N THR A 130 -2.99 1.57 -17.18
CA THR A 130 -1.94 2.53 -17.50
C THR A 130 -0.75 1.83 -18.13
N ARG A 131 -0.20 2.41 -19.20
CA ARG A 131 0.99 1.86 -19.88
C ARG A 131 2.23 2.13 -19.04
N ILE A 132 3.01 1.09 -18.77
CA ILE A 132 4.30 1.20 -18.08
C ILE A 132 5.44 1.40 -19.08
N GLY A 133 5.36 0.75 -20.24
CA GLY A 133 6.35 0.87 -21.31
C GLY A 133 6.39 -0.35 -22.21
N ASP A 134 7.36 -0.38 -23.11
CA ASP A 134 7.51 -1.44 -24.11
C ASP A 134 8.82 -2.20 -23.94
N MET A 135 8.75 -3.52 -24.07
CA MET A 135 9.91 -4.41 -24.07
C MET A 135 9.68 -5.59 -25.00
N SER A 136 10.70 -5.93 -25.79
CA SER A 136 10.65 -7.09 -26.70
C SER A 136 9.44 -7.14 -27.64
N GLY A 137 8.90 -5.98 -28.05
CA GLY A 137 7.74 -5.89 -28.94
C GLY A 137 6.38 -6.04 -28.25
N LEU A 138 6.38 -6.22 -26.92
CA LEU A 138 5.21 -6.23 -26.06
C LEU A 138 5.08 -4.88 -25.35
N ALA A 139 3.85 -4.42 -25.13
CA ALA A 139 3.56 -3.30 -24.25
C ALA A 139 3.06 -3.82 -22.90
N LEU A 140 3.64 -3.32 -21.81
CA LEU A 140 3.23 -3.62 -20.43
C LEU A 140 2.19 -2.61 -19.95
N TRP A 141 1.17 -3.14 -19.28
CA TRP A 141 0.08 -2.37 -18.69
C TRP A 141 -0.17 -2.83 -17.27
N CYS A 142 -0.51 -1.90 -16.40
CA CYS A 142 -0.95 -2.22 -15.05
C CYS A 142 -2.30 -1.58 -14.77
N ARG A 143 -3.11 -2.28 -13.98
CA ARG A 143 -4.30 -1.72 -13.33
C ARG A 143 -4.00 -1.62 -11.83
N LYS A 144 -4.35 -0.47 -11.24
CA LYS A 144 -4.35 -0.28 -9.79
C LYS A 144 -5.76 -0.25 -9.25
N VAL A 145 -5.90 -0.67 -8.00
CA VAL A 145 -7.14 -0.64 -7.22
C VAL A 145 -6.86 -0.03 -5.85
N PRO A 146 -7.82 0.68 -5.23
CA PRO A 146 -7.70 1.11 -3.85
C PRO A 146 -7.51 -0.07 -2.91
N VAL A 147 -6.69 0.10 -1.87
CA VAL A 147 -6.51 -0.91 -0.81
C VAL A 147 -7.39 -0.50 0.37
N THR A 148 -8.50 -1.22 0.57
CA THR A 148 -9.37 -1.00 1.72
C THR A 148 -8.89 -1.82 2.91
N VAL A 149 -8.08 -1.20 3.76
CA VAL A 149 -7.72 -1.80 5.05
C VAL A 149 -8.93 -1.66 5.99
N GLN A 150 -9.51 -2.76 6.44
CA GLN A 150 -10.43 -2.73 7.58
C GLN A 150 -9.63 -2.34 8.82
N ARG A 151 -9.51 -1.03 9.07
CA ARG A 151 -8.88 -0.54 10.30
C ARG A 151 -9.75 -1.02 11.45
N PRO A 152 -9.22 -1.80 12.42
CA PRO A 152 -9.98 -2.15 13.61
C PRO A 152 -10.41 -0.85 14.27
N THR A 153 -11.72 -0.60 14.36
CA THR A 153 -12.22 0.53 15.13
C THR A 153 -11.79 0.28 16.58
N PRO A 154 -10.97 1.15 17.19
CA PRO A 154 -10.75 1.06 18.61
C PRO A 154 -12.11 1.28 19.27
N LYS A 155 -12.67 0.23 19.89
CA LYS A 155 -13.85 0.39 20.74
C LYS A 155 -13.49 1.47 21.78
N PRO A 156 -14.29 2.54 21.94
CA PRO A 156 -14.06 3.50 22.99
C PRO A 156 -14.16 2.75 24.32
N ARG A 157 -13.03 2.49 24.98
CA ARG A 157 -13.03 2.11 26.39
C ARG A 157 -13.49 3.35 27.13
N ASN A 158 -14.70 3.32 27.65
CA ASN A 158 -15.20 4.31 28.58
C ASN A 158 -14.30 4.27 29.83
N ILE A 159 -13.33 5.17 29.93
CA ILE A 159 -12.58 5.39 31.17
C ILE A 159 -13.48 6.24 32.06
N THR A 160 -14.37 5.56 32.79
CA THR A 160 -15.01 6.14 33.97
C THR A 160 -14.68 5.24 35.15
N SER A 161 -14.17 5.85 36.21
CA SER A 161 -13.84 5.29 37.54
C SER A 161 -12.41 4.79 37.71
N GLY A 162 -11.60 5.64 38.35
CA GLY A 162 -10.31 5.22 38.89
C GLY A 162 -9.31 6.32 39.28
N ILE A 163 -9.71 7.59 39.51
CA ILE A 163 -8.77 8.65 39.96
C ILE A 163 -8.94 8.98 41.46
N ARG A 164 -9.85 8.31 42.19
CA ARG A 164 -9.92 8.46 43.65
C ARG A 164 -8.94 7.50 44.32
N GLY A 165 -7.72 7.97 44.59
CA GLY A 165 -6.81 7.18 45.43
C GLY A 165 -5.34 7.57 45.47
N LEU A 166 -4.94 8.76 45.02
CA LEU A 166 -3.58 9.25 45.26
C LEU A 166 -3.61 10.36 46.32
N SER A 167 -3.96 9.98 47.54
CA SER A 167 -3.65 10.77 48.74
C SER A 167 -2.46 10.09 49.41
N PHE A 168 -1.29 10.70 49.29
CA PHE A 168 -0.14 10.36 50.14
C PHE A 168 -0.35 11.05 51.49
N ASP A 169 -0.66 10.25 52.49
CA ASP A 169 -0.65 10.65 53.89
C ASP A 169 0.83 10.76 54.34
N ASN A 170 1.22 11.92 54.84
CA ASN A 170 2.49 12.07 55.55
C ASN A 170 2.26 12.95 56.78
N GLY A 171 2.03 12.28 57.92
CA GLY A 171 1.77 12.93 59.20
C GLY A 171 2.99 13.64 59.78
N SER A 172 2.75 14.80 60.39
CA SER A 172 3.21 15.15 61.74
C SER A 172 2.51 16.44 62.24
N PRO A 173 2.35 16.62 63.57
CA PRO A 173 1.41 17.57 64.12
C PRO A 173 2.09 18.87 64.60
N SER A 174 1.38 19.99 64.48
CA SER A 174 1.55 21.12 65.41
C SER A 174 0.32 22.03 65.38
N GLN A 175 -0.26 22.19 66.58
CA GLN A 175 -1.40 23.01 66.95
C GLN A 175 -1.20 24.50 66.65
N THR A 176 -2.30 25.21 66.35
CA THR A 176 -2.92 26.26 67.19
C THR A 176 -4.04 26.91 66.35
N ASN A 177 -5.31 26.57 66.55
CA ASN A 177 -6.27 27.22 67.46
C ASN A 177 -6.68 28.65 67.02
N ASN A 178 -7.89 28.81 66.45
CA ASN A 178 -9.02 29.55 67.07
C ASN A 178 -10.17 29.84 66.05
N ASN A 179 -11.35 29.28 66.38
CA ASN A 179 -12.72 29.84 66.32
C ASN A 179 -13.36 30.36 65.00
N VAL A 180 -14.06 29.44 64.29
CA VAL A 180 -15.51 29.36 63.91
C VAL A 180 -16.45 30.58 64.21
N PRO A 181 -17.61 30.88 63.52
CA PRO A 181 -18.34 30.26 62.37
C PRO A 181 -18.92 31.20 61.23
N ILE A 182 -19.15 30.61 60.03
CA ILE A 182 -20.33 30.57 59.08
C ILE A 182 -21.62 31.37 59.50
N PRO A 183 -22.54 31.99 58.66
CA PRO A 183 -23.09 31.58 57.33
C PRO A 183 -23.49 32.65 56.25
N VAL A 184 -23.58 32.19 54.99
CA VAL A 184 -24.66 32.31 53.95
C VAL A 184 -25.48 33.61 53.80
N ALA A 185 -25.51 34.18 52.57
CA ALA A 185 -26.74 34.54 51.82
C ALA A 185 -26.48 35.16 50.41
N ASP A 186 -27.12 34.58 49.40
CA ASP A 186 -27.50 35.15 48.07
C ASP A 186 -28.60 36.25 48.23
N PRO A 187 -29.18 36.92 47.20
CA PRO A 187 -28.78 37.27 45.81
C PRO A 187 -29.10 38.76 45.41
N LYS A 188 -28.78 39.15 44.13
CA LYS A 188 -29.38 40.14 43.15
C LYS A 188 -30.26 41.34 43.62
N PRO A 189 -30.39 42.51 42.92
CA PRO A 189 -30.55 42.69 41.45
C PRO A 189 -29.90 43.98 40.83
N HIS A 190 -29.55 44.04 39.54
CA HIS A 190 -30.32 44.54 38.36
C HIS A 190 -30.86 45.98 38.45
N VAL A 191 -30.23 46.96 37.75
CA VAL A 191 -30.83 48.10 36.99
C VAL A 191 -29.72 48.68 36.09
N ARG A 192 -29.74 48.51 34.76
CA ARG A 192 -30.35 49.32 33.68
C ARG A 192 -29.69 50.71 33.45
N SER A 193 -29.11 50.84 32.25
CA SER A 193 -28.52 52.05 31.64
C SER A 193 -29.52 53.20 31.46
N PRO A 194 -29.07 54.43 31.16
CA PRO A 194 -29.13 54.87 29.76
C PRO A 194 -27.97 55.76 29.27
N GLN A 195 -27.88 55.85 27.94
CA GLN A 195 -27.03 56.74 27.14
C GLN A 195 -27.55 58.19 27.13
N SER A 196 -26.64 59.16 26.96
CA SER A 196 -26.82 60.40 26.17
C SER A 196 -25.43 61.02 25.95
N GLU A 197 -24.92 61.05 24.72
CA GLU A 197 -24.86 62.24 23.84
C GLU A 197 -24.04 63.41 24.40
N HIS A 198 -22.98 63.77 23.68
CA HIS A 198 -22.13 64.93 23.89
C HIS A 198 -21.94 65.66 22.53
N PRO A 199 -21.65 66.97 22.59
CA PRO A 199 -22.14 68.01 21.69
C PRO A 199 -21.44 68.12 20.32
#